data_AF-A0A8T5RGR7-F1
#
_entry.id   AF-A0A8T5RGR7-F1
#
_cell.length_a   1.000
_cell.length_b   1.000
_cell.length_c   1.000
_cell.angle_alpha   90.00
_cell.angle_beta   90.00
_cell.angle_gamma   90.00
#
_symmetry.space_group_name_H-M   'P 1'
#
loop_
_entity.id
_entity.type
_entity.pdbx_description
1 polymer ?
#
loop_
_entity_poly.entity_id
_entity_poly.type
_entity_poly.pdbx_seq_one_letter_code
_entity_poly.pdbx_strand_id
1 'polypeptide(L)'
;MNTFRLINKIEKSIINNSLLKFSSEVFSYFKKKEYRFYIFINDEQRKSKFPLIYLVPYENSNILEEKLKSENVNTAGIYFGFIKKGMFHLSLEGAEFLRNQQILPNSNKITINEKGEKSILYGNDILKSVITKIPSKLKKDDLLAVFNQENEIIAIARATIDSSSFQNLKFNQKVAQNLVDKGYYLRRRQ
;
A
#
# COMPACT_ATOMS: atom_id res chain seq x y z
N MET A 1 17.83 18.85 -3.21
CA MET A 1 18.81 17.76 -3.32
C MET A 1 18.08 16.43 -3.15
N ASN A 2 18.30 15.43 -4.01
CA ASN A 2 17.72 14.11 -3.78
C ASN A 2 18.45 13.44 -2.60
N THR A 3 17.69 12.90 -1.65
CA THR A 3 18.26 12.32 -0.43
C THR A 3 17.65 10.94 -0.19
N PHE A 4 18.50 9.91 -0.14
CA PHE A 4 18.13 8.57 0.30
C PHE A 4 18.86 8.26 1.60
N ARG A 5 18.11 7.92 2.67
CA ARG A 5 18.69 7.68 3.99
C ARG A 5 17.81 6.79 4.85
N LEU A 6 18.36 6.33 5.98
CA LEU A 6 17.55 5.70 7.03
C LEU A 6 16.50 6.70 7.55
N ILE A 7 15.32 6.20 7.91
CA ILE A 7 14.29 7.04 8.52
C ILE A 7 14.73 7.58 9.89
N ASN A 8 14.30 8.80 10.21
CA ASN A 8 14.51 9.40 11.53
C ASN A 8 13.42 8.96 12.53
N LYS A 9 13.52 9.44 13.77
CA LYS A 9 12.57 9.10 14.86
C LYS A 9 11.13 9.54 14.56
N ILE A 10 10.94 10.70 13.91
CA ILE A 10 9.63 11.26 13.60
C ILE A 10 8.95 10.43 12.50
N GLU A 11 9.67 10.17 11.41
CA GLU A 11 9.21 9.32 10.29
C GLU A 11 8.87 7.90 10.78
N LYS A 12 9.70 7.35 11.68
CA LYS A 12 9.42 6.05 12.31
C LYS A 12 8.16 6.06 13.14
N SER A 13 7.91 7.13 13.90
CA SER A 13 6.66 7.29 14.66
C SER A 13 5.44 7.37 13.73
N ILE A 14 5.52 8.13 12.64
CA ILE A 14 4.46 8.23 11.62
C ILE A 14 4.14 6.84 11.04
N ILE A 15 5.17 6.12 10.58
CA ILE A 15 5.00 4.78 10.00
C ILE A 15 4.40 3.82 11.03
N ASN A 16 4.94 3.76 12.25
CA ASN A 16 4.46 2.89 13.30
C ASN A 16 3.00 3.16 13.67
N ASN A 17 2.61 4.43 13.80
CA ASN A 17 1.25 4.82 14.13
C ASN A 17 0.27 4.44 13.01
N SER A 18 0.65 4.63 11.75
CA SER A 18 -0.14 4.21 10.59
C SER A 18 -0.27 2.68 10.49
N LEU A 19 0.83 1.94 10.70
CA LEU A 19 0.80 0.48 10.70
C LEU A 19 -0.03 -0.08 11.85
N LEU A 20 0.05 0.51 13.05
CA LEU A 20 -0.75 0.10 14.20
C LEU A 20 -2.25 0.32 13.95
N LYS A 21 -2.62 1.46 13.33
CA LYS A 21 -4.01 1.73 12.92
C LYS A 21 -4.49 0.75 11.85
N PHE A 22 -3.59 0.31 10.97
CA PHE A 22 -3.89 -0.67 9.95
C PHE A 22 -4.07 -2.09 10.54
N SER A 23 -3.13 -2.55 11.36
CA SER A 23 -3.19 -3.83 12.08
C SER A 23 -2.13 -3.94 13.16
N SER A 24 -2.52 -4.41 14.34
CA SER A 24 -1.60 -4.72 15.43
C SER A 24 -0.61 -5.84 15.09
N GLU A 25 -1.02 -6.80 14.26
CA GLU A 25 -0.18 -7.90 13.79
C GLU A 25 0.92 -7.38 12.84
N VAL A 26 0.54 -6.55 11.88
CA VAL A 26 1.49 -5.91 10.95
C VAL A 26 2.48 -5.05 11.72
N PHE A 27 2.00 -4.25 12.67
CA PHE A 27 2.88 -3.46 13.54
C PHE A 27 3.86 -4.33 14.34
N SER A 28 3.38 -5.45 14.89
CA SER A 28 4.21 -6.38 15.67
C SER A 28 5.26 -7.09 14.82
N TYR A 29 4.95 -7.41 13.57
CA TYR A 29 5.90 -7.98 12.62
C TYR A 29 7.14 -7.10 12.45
N PHE A 30 6.94 -5.80 12.22
CA PHE A 30 8.07 -4.87 12.01
C PHE A 30 8.86 -4.52 13.30
N LYS A 31 8.42 -4.98 14.48
CA LYS A 31 9.24 -4.89 15.70
C LYS A 31 10.38 -5.91 15.76
N LYS A 32 10.30 -7.00 14.99
CA LYS A 32 11.29 -8.10 14.99
C LYS A 32 12.67 -7.70 14.44
N LYS A 33 12.82 -6.47 13.91
CA LYS A 33 14.05 -5.89 13.35
C LYS A 33 14.66 -6.63 12.14
N GLU A 34 13.91 -7.51 11.49
CA GLU A 34 14.32 -8.19 10.26
C GLU A 34 14.46 -7.23 9.06
N TYR A 35 13.77 -6.09 9.12
CA TYR A 35 13.80 -5.07 8.07
C TYR A 35 14.02 -3.68 8.65
N ARG A 36 14.64 -2.80 7.85
CA ARG A 36 14.80 -1.38 8.11
C ARG A 36 14.03 -0.57 7.08
N PHE A 37 13.49 0.56 7.53
CA PHE A 37 12.85 1.53 6.68
C PHE A 37 13.84 2.61 6.25
N TYR A 38 13.91 2.85 4.96
CA TYR A 38 14.64 3.97 4.36
C TYR A 38 13.65 4.93 3.72
N ILE A 39 14.06 6.17 3.54
CA ILE A 39 13.27 7.23 2.92
C ILE A 39 14.04 7.85 1.76
N PHE A 40 13.32 8.08 0.67
CA PHE A 40 13.77 8.88 -0.45
C PHE A 40 12.97 10.18 -0.53
N ILE A 41 13.67 11.30 -0.56
CA ILE A 41 13.10 12.65 -0.69
C ILE A 41 13.66 13.26 -1.97
N ASN A 42 12.77 13.66 -2.88
CA ASN A 42 13.12 14.36 -4.10
C ASN A 42 12.68 15.83 -3.99
N ASP A 43 13.66 16.72 -3.84
CA ASP A 43 13.42 18.16 -3.71
C ASP A 43 13.24 18.88 -5.05
N GLU A 44 13.48 18.24 -6.20
CA GLU A 44 13.61 18.95 -7.48
C GLU A 44 12.28 19.23 -8.20
N GLN A 45 11.11 18.90 -7.66
CA GLN A 45 9.85 19.08 -8.40
C GLN A 45 8.73 19.77 -7.61
N ARG A 46 8.39 21.00 -8.06
CA ARG A 46 7.22 21.83 -7.69
C ARG A 46 5.85 21.18 -7.94
N LYS A 47 5.78 19.87 -8.23
CA LYS A 47 4.55 19.08 -8.40
C LYS A 47 4.60 17.81 -7.53
N SER A 48 4.70 18.03 -6.21
CA SER A 48 4.34 17.09 -5.13
C SER A 48 4.71 15.61 -5.36
N LYS A 49 5.98 15.25 -5.20
CA LYS A 49 6.36 13.85 -4.89
C LYS A 49 6.52 13.71 -3.38
N PHE A 50 5.67 12.90 -2.78
CA PHE A 50 5.70 12.58 -1.35
C PHE A 50 7.00 11.84 -1.00
N PRO A 51 7.52 11.97 0.24
CA PRO A 51 8.62 11.13 0.69
C PRO A 51 8.27 9.65 0.54
N LEU A 52 9.11 8.92 -0.20
CA LEU A 52 8.91 7.51 -0.50
C LEU A 52 9.61 6.66 0.55
N ILE A 53 8.95 5.60 1.00
CA ILE A 53 9.45 4.68 2.02
C ILE A 53 9.81 3.37 1.37
N TYR A 54 11.01 2.90 1.68
CA TYR A 54 11.57 1.65 1.19
C TYR A 54 11.81 0.70 2.36
N LEU A 55 11.52 -0.58 2.15
CA LEU A 55 11.78 -1.66 3.09
C LEU A 55 12.99 -2.47 2.62
N VAL A 56 14.01 -2.55 3.47
CA VAL A 56 15.29 -3.22 3.16
C VAL A 56 15.57 -4.27 4.23
N PRO A 57 15.91 -5.53 3.87
CA PRO A 57 16.34 -6.53 4.83
C PRO A 57 17.53 -6.05 5.68
N TYR A 58 17.54 -6.39 6.96
CA TYR A 58 18.57 -5.93 7.90
C TYR A 58 19.98 -6.33 7.44
N GLU A 59 20.15 -7.54 6.91
CA GLU A 59 21.42 -8.04 6.37
C GLU A 59 22.01 -7.15 5.25
N ASN A 60 21.15 -6.50 4.46
CA ASN A 60 21.57 -5.63 3.35
C ASN A 60 21.78 -4.17 3.79
N SER A 61 21.41 -3.81 5.03
CA SER A 61 21.45 -2.43 5.50
C SER A 61 22.88 -1.87 5.58
N ASN A 62 23.85 -2.66 6.01
CA ASN A 62 25.25 -2.22 6.13
C ASN A 62 25.84 -1.87 4.75
N ILE A 63 25.64 -2.76 3.76
CA ILE A 63 26.11 -2.55 2.38
C ILE A 63 25.48 -1.30 1.77
N LEU A 64 24.18 -1.11 2.00
CA LEU A 64 23.47 0.08 1.53
C LEU A 64 24.02 1.36 2.18
N GLU A 65 24.24 1.36 3.50
CA GLU A 65 24.78 2.50 4.24
C GLU A 65 26.21 2.87 3.80
N GLU A 66 27.02 1.90 3.40
CA GLU A 66 28.32 2.17 2.78
C GLU A 66 28.19 2.82 1.41
N LYS A 67 27.34 2.26 0.53
CA LYS A 67 27.10 2.82 -0.80
C LYS A 67 26.56 4.24 -0.76
N LEU A 68 25.69 4.56 0.20
CA LEU A 68 25.13 5.91 0.36
C LEU A 68 26.19 7.00 0.65
N LYS A 69 27.43 6.63 1.03
CA LYS A 69 28.52 7.60 1.24
C LYS A 69 29.14 8.09 -0.07
N SER A 70 29.05 7.32 -1.15
CA SER A 70 29.74 7.59 -2.41
C SER A 70 28.85 7.53 -3.65
N GLU A 71 27.63 7.00 -3.53
CA GLU A 71 26.70 6.78 -4.65
C GLU A 71 25.38 7.50 -4.42
N ASN A 72 24.81 8.05 -5.51
CA ASN A 72 23.46 8.59 -5.52
C ASN A 72 22.44 7.46 -5.69
N VAL A 73 22.06 6.83 -4.58
CA VAL A 73 21.02 5.79 -4.56
C VAL A 73 19.64 6.45 -4.55
N ASN A 74 18.76 6.06 -5.48
CA ASN A 74 17.38 6.56 -5.53
C ASN A 74 16.36 5.55 -4.99
N THR A 75 16.71 4.26 -4.98
CA THR A 75 15.82 3.15 -4.61
C THR A 75 16.62 2.01 -3.98
N ALA A 76 16.06 1.32 -3.00
CA ALA A 76 16.63 0.07 -2.46
C ALA A 76 15.53 -0.83 -1.90
N GLY A 77 15.64 -2.15 -2.09
CA GLY A 77 14.66 -3.10 -1.57
C GLY A 77 13.26 -2.89 -2.16
N ILE A 78 12.23 -3.02 -1.32
CA ILE A 78 10.83 -2.92 -1.73
C ILE A 78 10.34 -1.48 -1.53
N TYR A 79 9.76 -0.87 -2.58
CA TYR A 79 8.97 0.34 -2.39
C TYR A 79 7.77 -0.01 -1.51
N PHE A 80 7.78 0.43 -0.25
CA PHE A 80 6.79 -0.01 0.73
C PHE A 80 5.61 0.96 0.81
N GLY A 81 5.82 2.23 0.51
CA GLY A 81 4.76 3.23 0.53
C GLY A 81 5.30 4.65 0.51
N PHE A 82 4.48 5.60 0.95
CA PHE A 82 4.89 7.01 1.01
C PHE A 82 4.25 7.72 2.18
N ILE A 83 4.86 8.82 2.64
CA ILE A 83 4.30 9.66 3.71
C ILE A 83 3.61 10.88 3.09
N LYS A 84 2.33 11.07 3.38
CA LYS A 84 1.56 12.24 2.94
C LYS A 84 0.74 12.77 4.09
N LYS A 85 0.81 14.09 4.34
CA LYS A 85 0.06 14.78 5.40
C LYS A 85 0.20 14.09 6.77
N GLY A 86 1.41 13.69 7.14
CA GLY A 86 1.71 13.05 8.43
C GLY A 86 1.20 11.61 8.57
N MET A 87 0.81 10.95 7.48
CA MET A 87 0.37 9.55 7.47
C MET A 87 1.19 8.74 6.48
N PHE A 88 1.55 7.52 6.87
CA PHE A 88 2.10 6.54 5.94
C PHE A 88 0.96 5.87 5.15
N HIS A 89 1.14 5.79 3.84
CA HIS A 89 0.25 5.13 2.89
C HIS A 89 0.99 3.95 2.26
N LEU A 90 0.39 2.77 2.39
CA LEU A 90 0.91 1.53 1.82
C LEU A 90 0.88 1.57 0.28
N SER A 91 1.95 1.10 -0.35
CA SER A 91 2.02 0.86 -1.80
C SER A 91 1.48 -0.52 -2.17
N LEU A 92 1.30 -0.76 -3.47
CA LEU A 92 0.87 -2.05 -3.99
C LEU A 92 1.88 -3.16 -3.67
N GLU A 93 3.17 -2.89 -3.87
CA GLU A 93 4.28 -3.78 -3.53
C GLU A 93 4.37 -4.02 -2.02
N GLY A 94 4.08 -2.99 -1.22
CA GLY A 94 3.94 -3.13 0.23
C GLY A 94 2.80 -4.06 0.62
N ALA A 95 1.64 -3.97 -0.03
CA ALA A 95 0.52 -4.89 0.22
C ALA A 95 0.83 -6.33 -0.22
N GLU A 96 1.53 -6.51 -1.34
CA GLU A 96 2.04 -7.82 -1.77
C GLU A 96 3.03 -8.41 -0.79
N PHE A 97 3.96 -7.60 -0.26
CA PHE A 97 4.86 -8.02 0.80
C PHE A 97 4.08 -8.53 2.02
N LEU A 98 3.09 -7.79 2.51
CA LEU A 98 2.26 -8.22 3.65
C LEU A 98 1.49 -9.51 3.35
N ARG A 99 0.97 -9.69 2.13
CA ARG A 99 0.32 -10.93 1.70
C ARG A 99 1.29 -12.10 1.73
N ASN A 100 2.48 -11.94 1.16
CA ASN A 100 3.48 -13.00 1.06
C ASN A 100 4.02 -13.40 2.44
N GLN A 101 4.11 -12.45 3.37
CA GLN A 101 4.41 -12.70 4.78
C GLN A 101 3.19 -13.22 5.58
N GLN A 102 2.03 -13.40 4.94
CA GLN A 102 0.77 -13.89 5.54
C GLN A 102 0.22 -13.03 6.69
N ILE A 103 0.61 -11.76 6.76
CA ILE A 103 0.20 -10.79 7.80
C ILE A 103 -0.77 -9.72 7.29
N LEU A 104 -1.22 -9.82 6.04
CA LEU A 104 -2.25 -8.93 5.51
C LEU A 104 -3.62 -9.30 6.13
N PRO A 105 -4.27 -8.39 6.88
CA PRO A 105 -5.49 -8.72 7.62
C PRO A 105 -6.64 -9.10 6.70
N ASN A 106 -7.41 -10.14 7.07
CA ASN A 106 -8.58 -10.56 6.31
C ASN A 106 -9.68 -9.48 6.27
N SER A 107 -9.75 -8.60 7.28
CA SER A 107 -10.65 -7.43 7.31
C SER A 107 -10.37 -6.42 6.21
N ASN A 108 -9.19 -6.49 5.57
CA ASN A 108 -8.75 -5.55 4.55
C ASN A 108 -8.71 -6.19 3.16
N LYS A 109 -9.32 -7.37 2.97
CA LYS A 109 -9.33 -8.08 1.68
C LYS A 109 -10.72 -8.02 1.07
N ILE A 110 -10.80 -7.67 -0.21
CA ILE A 110 -12.02 -7.79 -1.01
C ILE A 110 -11.71 -8.63 -2.26
N THR A 111 -12.59 -9.53 -2.64
CA THR A 111 -12.45 -10.35 -3.84
C THR A 111 -13.47 -9.94 -4.89
N ILE A 112 -13.05 -9.90 -6.15
CA ILE A 112 -13.85 -9.50 -7.29
C ILE A 112 -13.91 -10.61 -8.36
N ASN A 113 -14.82 -10.47 -9.32
CA ASN A 113 -14.92 -11.32 -10.51
C ASN A 113 -14.09 -10.78 -11.69
N GLU A 114 -13.92 -11.59 -12.74
CA GLU A 114 -13.14 -11.20 -13.95
C GLU A 114 -13.59 -9.87 -14.59
N LYS A 115 -14.89 -9.56 -14.57
CA LYS A 115 -15.41 -8.28 -15.09
C LYS A 115 -14.88 -7.10 -14.26
N GLY A 116 -14.87 -7.26 -12.95
CA GLY A 116 -14.25 -6.33 -12.02
C GLY A 116 -12.77 -6.14 -12.29
N GLU A 117 -12.05 -7.23 -12.53
CA GLU A 117 -10.60 -7.20 -12.70
C GLU A 117 -10.21 -6.31 -13.88
N LYS A 118 -10.81 -6.57 -15.04
CA LYS A 118 -10.60 -5.73 -16.23
C LYS A 118 -10.91 -4.27 -15.92
N SER A 119 -12.09 -4.00 -15.36
CA SER A 119 -12.53 -2.62 -15.06
C SER A 119 -11.57 -1.87 -14.12
N ILE A 120 -11.16 -2.51 -13.03
CA ILE A 120 -10.29 -1.94 -12.00
C ILE A 120 -8.88 -1.72 -12.54
N LEU A 121 -8.36 -2.65 -13.34
CA LEU A 121 -7.08 -2.50 -14.02
C LEU A 121 -7.07 -1.39 -15.07
N TYR A 122 -8.23 -0.79 -15.42
CA TYR A 122 -8.30 0.45 -16.20
C TYR A 122 -8.46 1.71 -15.34
N GLY A 123 -8.41 1.58 -14.01
CA GLY A 123 -8.51 2.69 -13.06
C GLY A 123 -9.92 3.00 -12.56
N ASN A 124 -10.92 2.16 -12.89
CA ASN A 124 -12.29 2.38 -12.41
C ASN A 124 -12.44 2.03 -10.93
N ASP A 125 -13.43 2.65 -10.30
CA ASP A 125 -13.85 2.35 -8.92
C ASP A 125 -14.53 0.97 -8.81
N ILE A 126 -14.57 0.43 -7.59
CA ILE A 126 -15.11 -0.89 -7.30
C ILE A 126 -16.60 -0.77 -7.01
N LEU A 127 -17.42 -1.36 -7.89
CA LEU A 127 -18.88 -1.41 -7.76
C LEU A 127 -19.35 -2.67 -7.05
N LYS A 128 -20.57 -2.66 -6.48
CA LYS A 128 -21.18 -3.85 -5.86
C LYS A 128 -21.25 -5.05 -6.81
N SER A 129 -21.57 -4.81 -8.08
CA SER A 129 -21.77 -5.85 -9.10
C SER A 129 -20.57 -6.74 -9.36
N VAL A 130 -19.36 -6.28 -9.03
CA VAL A 130 -18.13 -7.02 -9.32
C VAL A 130 -17.57 -7.74 -8.11
N ILE A 131 -18.11 -7.51 -6.91
CA ILE A 131 -17.60 -8.06 -5.66
C ILE A 131 -18.16 -9.47 -5.44
N THR A 132 -17.27 -10.43 -5.20
CA THR A 132 -17.61 -11.83 -4.88
C THR A 132 -17.45 -12.13 -3.40
N LYS A 133 -16.52 -11.46 -2.71
CA LYS A 133 -16.31 -11.57 -1.26
C LYS A 133 -15.96 -10.21 -0.68
N ILE A 134 -16.56 -9.88 0.46
CA ILE A 134 -16.36 -8.63 1.20
C ILE A 134 -16.11 -8.96 2.68
N PRO A 135 -15.26 -8.20 3.41
CA PRO A 135 -15.03 -8.49 4.81
C PRO A 135 -16.27 -8.14 5.66
N SER A 136 -16.55 -8.97 6.67
CA SER A 136 -17.74 -8.83 7.52
C SER A 136 -17.76 -7.56 8.36
N LYS A 137 -16.57 -7.05 8.72
CA LYS A 137 -16.37 -5.84 9.52
C LYS A 137 -15.66 -4.76 8.71
N LEU A 138 -16.23 -4.41 7.56
CA LEU A 138 -15.76 -3.28 6.76
C LEU A 138 -16.26 -1.97 7.36
N LYS A 139 -15.38 -0.99 7.51
CA LYS A 139 -15.74 0.39 7.82
C LYS A 139 -15.42 1.31 6.66
N LYS A 140 -16.17 2.40 6.58
CA LYS A 140 -15.85 3.50 5.67
C LYS A 140 -14.42 3.99 5.94
N ASP A 141 -13.72 4.35 4.87
CA ASP A 141 -12.33 4.79 4.83
C ASP A 141 -11.26 3.72 5.13
N ASP A 142 -11.66 2.47 5.39
CA ASP A 142 -10.72 1.35 5.48
C ASP A 142 -9.93 1.18 4.17
N LEU A 143 -8.64 0.89 4.32
CA LEU A 143 -7.77 0.52 3.21
C LEU A 143 -8.03 -0.93 2.83
N LEU A 144 -8.24 -1.21 1.54
CA LEU A 144 -8.53 -2.54 1.02
C LEU A 144 -7.49 -2.96 0.00
N ALA A 145 -7.02 -4.20 0.12
CA ALA A 145 -6.36 -4.92 -0.96
C ALA A 145 -7.43 -5.65 -1.78
N VAL A 146 -7.43 -5.41 -3.09
CA VAL A 146 -8.40 -5.98 -4.03
C VAL A 146 -7.78 -7.21 -4.69
N PHE A 147 -8.45 -8.35 -4.53
CA PHE A 147 -8.04 -9.65 -5.04
C PHE A 147 -8.88 -10.07 -6.24
N ASN A 148 -8.24 -10.59 -7.28
CA ASN A 148 -8.93 -11.34 -8.33
C ASN A 148 -9.29 -12.77 -7.87
N GLN A 149 -9.87 -13.57 -8.76
CA GLN A 149 -10.28 -14.95 -8.45
C GLN A 149 -9.10 -15.90 -8.24
N GLU A 150 -7.93 -15.58 -8.82
CA GLU A 150 -6.65 -16.28 -8.64
C GLU A 150 -5.92 -15.88 -7.34
N ASN A 151 -6.58 -15.13 -6.46
CA ASN A 151 -6.03 -14.66 -5.19
C ASN A 151 -4.77 -13.79 -5.34
N GLU A 152 -4.67 -13.04 -6.44
CA GLU A 152 -3.65 -12.04 -6.69
C GLU A 152 -4.16 -10.64 -6.32
N ILE A 153 -3.31 -9.82 -5.70
CA ILE A 153 -3.63 -8.42 -5.47
C ILE A 153 -3.52 -7.67 -6.80
N ILE A 154 -4.59 -7.02 -7.22
CA ILE A 154 -4.62 -6.21 -8.45
C ILE A 154 -4.67 -4.71 -8.17
N ALA A 155 -5.13 -4.31 -6.98
CA ALA A 155 -5.28 -2.90 -6.62
C ALA A 155 -5.29 -2.69 -5.10
N ILE A 156 -5.07 -1.44 -4.71
CA ILE A 156 -5.40 -0.89 -3.39
C ILE A 156 -6.57 0.08 -3.57
N ALA A 157 -7.54 -0.05 -2.68
CA ALA A 157 -8.75 0.75 -2.68
C ALA A 157 -9.05 1.32 -1.28
N ARG A 158 -9.99 2.28 -1.23
CA ARG A 158 -10.53 2.83 0.01
C ARG A 158 -12.03 2.56 0.06
N ALA A 159 -12.49 1.92 1.12
CA ALA A 159 -13.90 1.67 1.33
C ALA A 159 -14.68 2.99 1.40
N THR A 160 -15.83 3.06 0.71
CA THR A 160 -16.72 4.23 0.76
C THR A 160 -17.98 3.98 1.58
N ILE A 161 -18.12 2.78 2.14
CA ILE A 161 -19.27 2.30 2.90
C ILE A 161 -18.83 1.49 4.12
N ASP A 162 -19.76 1.29 5.05
CA ASP A 162 -19.66 0.26 6.08
C ASP A 162 -20.31 -1.05 5.62
N SER A 163 -19.92 -2.19 6.22
CA SER A 163 -20.44 -3.52 5.84
C SER A 163 -21.97 -3.64 6.00
N SER A 164 -22.55 -2.94 6.98
CA SER A 164 -24.00 -2.89 7.20
C SER A 164 -24.78 -2.34 6.02
N SER A 165 -24.17 -1.47 5.21
CA SER A 165 -24.82 -0.83 4.06
C SER A 165 -24.78 -1.68 2.79
N PHE A 166 -23.88 -2.67 2.72
CA PHE A 166 -23.57 -3.39 1.48
C PHE A 166 -24.79 -4.09 0.86
N GLN A 167 -25.64 -4.72 1.69
CA GLN A 167 -26.81 -5.46 1.20
C GLN A 167 -27.84 -4.54 0.52
N ASN A 168 -27.98 -3.31 1.01
CA ASN A 168 -28.97 -2.35 0.52
C ASN A 168 -28.52 -1.59 -0.73
N LEU A 169 -27.26 -1.70 -1.13
CA LEU A 169 -26.74 -1.03 -2.32
C LEU A 169 -27.31 -1.64 -3.60
N LYS A 170 -27.55 -0.80 -4.60
CA LYS A 170 -27.77 -1.21 -6.00
C LYS A 170 -26.46 -1.75 -6.59
N PHE A 171 -26.57 -2.63 -7.58
CA PHE A 171 -25.42 -3.28 -8.21
C PHE A 171 -24.40 -2.30 -8.82
N ASN A 172 -24.86 -1.15 -9.33
CA ASN A 172 -23.99 -0.13 -9.93
C ASN A 172 -23.44 0.90 -8.93
N GLN A 173 -23.73 0.76 -7.63
CA GLN A 173 -23.21 1.68 -6.63
C GLN A 173 -21.78 1.33 -6.24
N LYS A 174 -21.00 2.39 -6.00
CA LYS A 174 -19.61 2.31 -5.55
C LYS A 174 -19.51 1.79 -4.12
N VAL A 175 -18.66 0.80 -3.93
CA VAL A 175 -18.32 0.19 -2.64
C VAL A 175 -16.95 0.65 -2.16
N ALA A 176 -16.00 0.80 -3.09
CA ALA A 176 -14.67 1.30 -2.79
C ALA A 176 -14.12 2.15 -3.94
N GLN A 177 -13.34 3.16 -3.58
CA GLN A 177 -12.61 4.01 -4.50
C GLN A 177 -11.27 3.36 -4.85
N ASN A 178 -10.93 3.25 -6.13
CA ASN A 178 -9.62 2.77 -6.57
C ASN A 178 -8.56 3.85 -6.26
N LEU A 179 -7.50 3.48 -5.54
CA LEU A 179 -6.39 4.38 -5.24
C LEU A 179 -5.18 4.15 -6.16
N VAL A 180 -4.86 2.88 -6.42
CA VAL A 180 -3.81 2.45 -7.34
C VAL A 180 -4.08 1.00 -7.76
N ASP A 181 -3.85 0.69 -9.03
CA ASP A 181 -4.01 -0.64 -9.61
C ASP A 181 -2.76 -1.06 -10.42
N LYS A 182 -2.58 -2.36 -10.65
CA LYS A 182 -1.44 -2.88 -11.44
C LYS A 182 -1.40 -2.37 -12.87
N GLY A 183 -2.55 -2.05 -13.48
CA GLY A 183 -2.58 -1.46 -14.81
C GLY A 183 -1.88 -0.10 -14.89
N TYR A 184 -1.69 0.57 -13.74
CA TYR A 184 -0.91 1.80 -13.65
C TYR A 184 0.51 1.65 -14.22
N TYR A 185 1.18 0.50 -14.01
CA TYR A 185 2.53 0.27 -14.52
C TYR A 185 2.60 0.22 -16.06
N LEU A 186 1.51 -0.15 -16.71
CA LEU A 186 1.40 -0.16 -18.18
C LEU A 186 0.96 1.19 -18.75
N ARG A 187 0.18 1.97 -17.99
CA ARG A 187 -0.30 3.29 -18.41
C ARG A 187 0.73 4.40 -18.21
N ARG A 188 1.61 4.27 -17.21
CA ARG A 188 2.61 5.29 -16.94
C ARG A 188 3.66 5.26 -18.06
N ARG A 189 3.86 6.39 -18.74
CA ARG A 189 5.01 6.56 -19.63
C ARG A 189 6.27 6.28 -18.81
N GLN A 190 7.06 5.31 -19.26
CA GLN A 190 8.36 4.97 -18.69
C GLN A 190 9.37 6.07 -19.04
#